data_AF-A0A2D4H5D9-F1
#
_entry.id   AF-A0A2D4H5D9-F1
#
_cell.length_a   1.000
_cell.length_b   1.000
_cell.length_c   1.000
_cell.angle_alpha   90.00
_cell.angle_beta   90.00
_cell.angle_gamma   90.00
#
_symmetry.space_group_name_H-M   'P 1'
#
loop_
_entity.id
_entity.type
_entity.pdbx_description
1 polymer ?
#
loop_
_entity_poly.entity_id
_entity_poly.type
_entity_poly.pdbx_seq_one_letter_code
_entity_poly.pdbx_strand_id
1 'polypeptide(L)'
;EYMTLKCRPIYLPWEFSVVLITAVYVPPDANTTIALGFLHNIVSNQQNKYAHAVHIIVGDFNQADLKAVLSKFYQHVKCAIRGANKLDKVYTNIKHGYKVIQLPHLG
;
A
#
# COMPACT_ATOMS: atom_id res chain seq x y z
N GLU A 1 -8.96 8.54 -4.82
CA GLU A 1 -9.48 7.39 -5.59
C GLU A 1 -8.74 6.12 -5.19
N TYR A 2 -9.33 4.95 -5.41
CA TYR A 2 -8.64 3.67 -5.19
C TYR A 2 -9.13 2.60 -6.16
N MET A 3 -8.28 1.63 -6.44
CA MET A 3 -8.62 0.44 -7.20
C MET A 3 -7.98 -0.77 -6.53
N THR A 4 -8.75 -1.84 -6.30
CA THR A 4 -8.22 -3.10 -5.77
C THR A 4 -8.27 -4.18 -6.84
N LEU A 5 -7.10 -4.74 -7.15
CA LEU A 5 -6.94 -5.93 -7.96
C LEU A 5 -6.77 -7.13 -7.05
N LYS A 6 -7.56 -8.17 -7.31
CA LYS A 6 -7.46 -9.47 -6.65
C LYS A 6 -6.88 -10.47 -7.65
N CYS A 7 -5.76 -11.09 -7.31
CA CYS A 7 -5.14 -12.10 -8.15
C CYS A 7 -4.54 -13.23 -7.32
N ARG A 8 -4.43 -14.42 -7.92
CA ARG A 8 -3.71 -15.55 -7.34
C ARG A 8 -2.66 -16.03 -8.34
N PRO A 9 -1.42 -15.53 -8.24
CA PRO A 9 -0.33 -15.98 -9.11
C PRO A 9 -0.11 -17.49 -9.00
N ILE A 10 0.34 -18.11 -10.09
CA ILE A 10 0.59 -19.56 -10.17
C ILE A 10 1.62 -20.00 -9.11
N TYR A 11 2.62 -19.16 -8.83
CA TYR A 11 3.70 -19.42 -7.88
C TYR A 11 3.48 -18.78 -6.50
N LEU A 12 2.22 -18.57 -6.09
CA LEU A 12 1.94 -18.07 -4.75
C LEU A 12 2.17 -19.18 -3.71
N PRO A 13 2.95 -18.92 -2.63
CA PRO A 13 3.12 -19.88 -1.55
C PRO A 13 1.78 -20.36 -0.98
N TRP A 14 1.71 -21.63 -0.59
CA TRP A 14 0.49 -22.29 -0.12
C TRP A 14 -0.10 -21.63 1.13
N GLU A 15 0.72 -20.95 1.94
CA GLU A 15 0.28 -20.22 3.13
C GLU A 15 -0.60 -19.02 2.79
N PHE A 16 -0.52 -18.50 1.57
CA PHE A 16 -1.28 -17.34 1.12
C PHE A 16 -2.43 -17.75 0.20
N SER A 17 -3.63 -17.27 0.54
CA SER A 17 -4.82 -17.60 -0.23
C SER A 17 -4.93 -16.78 -1.52
N VAL A 18 -4.53 -15.52 -1.48
CA VAL A 18 -4.66 -14.55 -2.59
C VAL A 18 -3.75 -13.34 -2.36
N VAL A 19 -3.45 -12.61 -3.43
CA VAL A 19 -2.80 -11.30 -3.39
C VAL A 19 -3.83 -10.22 -3.72
N LEU A 20 -3.91 -9.22 -2.87
CA LEU A 20 -4.73 -8.02 -3.05
C LEU A 20 -3.80 -6.83 -3.24
N ILE A 21 -3.85 -6.24 -4.43
CA ILE A 21 -3.08 -5.06 -4.79
C ILE A 21 -4.05 -3.88 -4.82
N THR A 22 -3.91 -2.94 -3.89
CA THR A 22 -4.74 -1.74 -3.83
C THR A 22 -3.90 -0.55 -4.27
N ALA A 23 -4.22 0.00 -5.44
CA ALA A 23 -3.70 1.27 -5.91
C ALA A 23 -4.51 2.41 -5.27
N VAL A 24 -3.83 3.40 -4.73
CA VAL A 24 -4.43 4.54 -4.01
C VAL A 24 -3.89 5.85 -4.58
N TYR A 25 -4.79 6.79 -4.81
CA TYR A 25 -4.43 8.18 -5.12
C TYR A 25 -5.15 9.11 -4.14
N VAL A 26 -4.38 9.85 -3.35
CA VAL A 26 -4.90 10.89 -2.44
C VAL A 26 -4.52 12.25 -3.04
N PRO A 27 -5.47 13.10 -3.47
CA PRO A 27 -5.16 14.43 -3.98
C PRO A 27 -4.42 15.29 -2.93
N PRO A 28 -3.55 16.22 -3.35
CA PRO A 28 -2.76 17.05 -2.43
C PRO A 28 -3.63 17.95 -1.53
N ASP A 29 -4.79 18.39 -2.03
CA ASP A 29 -5.74 19.24 -1.30
C ASP A 29 -6.79 18.45 -0.52
N ALA A 30 -6.71 17.11 -0.54
CA ALA A 30 -7.70 16.27 0.13
C ALA A 30 -7.49 16.25 1.65
N ASN A 31 -8.61 16.15 2.38
CA ASN A 31 -8.56 15.93 3.82
C ASN A 31 -8.02 14.52 4.13
N THR A 32 -6.79 14.47 4.64
CA THR A 32 -6.07 13.23 4.93
C THR A 32 -6.80 12.34 5.94
N THR A 33 -7.45 12.92 6.96
CA THR A 33 -8.19 12.16 7.98
C THR A 33 -9.35 11.39 7.37
N ILE A 34 -10.13 12.02 6.49
CA ILE A 34 -11.27 11.39 5.83
C ILE A 34 -10.78 10.29 4.87
N ALA A 35 -9.75 10.60 4.07
CA ALA A 35 -9.17 9.65 3.13
C ALA A 35 -8.61 8.40 3.86
N LEU A 36 -7.90 8.62 4.97
CA LEU A 36 -7.34 7.54 5.79
C LEU A 36 -8.41 6.70 6.48
N GLY A 37 -9.49 7.33 6.98
CA GLY A 37 -10.63 6.61 7.55
C GLY A 37 -11.32 5.71 6.53
N PHE A 38 -11.50 6.21 5.30
CA PHE A 38 -12.07 5.45 4.20
C PHE A 38 -11.17 4.26 3.80
N LEU A 39 -9.86 4.49 3.66
CA LEU A 39 -8.88 3.44 3.37
C LEU A 39 -8.82 2.38 4.47
N HIS A 40 -8.87 2.78 5.74
CA HIS A 40 -8.90 1.87 6.87
C HIS A 40 -10.12 0.94 6.82
N ASN A 41 -11.31 1.48 6.53
CA ASN A 41 -12.52 0.68 6.44
C ASN A 41 -12.42 -0.35 5.29
N ILE A 42 -11.94 0.07 4.12
CA ILE A 42 -11.74 -0.83 2.97
C ILE A 42 -10.77 -1.95 3.30
N VAL A 43 -9.59 -1.60 3.83
CA VAL A 43 -8.55 -2.59 4.15
C VAL A 43 -9.03 -3.53 5.26
N SER A 44 -9.71 -3.02 6.28
CA SER A 44 -10.28 -3.84 7.36
C SER A 44 -11.30 -4.85 6.82
N ASN A 45 -12.19 -4.40 5.93
CA ASN A 45 -13.16 -5.29 5.28
C ASN A 45 -12.48 -6.36 4.43
N GLN A 46 -11.40 -5.99 3.72
CA GLN A 46 -10.61 -6.95 2.93
C GLN A 46 -9.88 -7.96 3.83
N GLN A 47 -9.31 -7.52 4.95
CA GLN A 47 -8.65 -8.41 5.92
C GLN A 47 -9.63 -9.40 6.53
N ASN A 48 -10.85 -8.95 6.87
CA ASN A 48 -11.91 -9.82 7.38
C ASN A 48 -12.36 -10.85 6.33
N LYS A 49 -12.46 -10.44 5.06
CA LYS A 49 -12.87 -11.33 3.97
C LYS A 49 -11.77 -12.30 3.53
N TYR A 50 -10.50 -11.90 3.67
CA TYR A 50 -9.34 -12.65 3.20
C TYR A 50 -8.23 -12.69 4.26
N ALA A 51 -8.45 -13.42 5.36
CA ALA A 51 -7.57 -13.46 6.52
C ALA A 51 -6.11 -13.86 6.21
N HIS A 52 -5.90 -14.71 5.20
CA HIS A 52 -4.57 -15.19 4.75
C HIS A 52 -4.12 -14.53 3.44
N ALA A 53 -4.62 -13.34 3.10
CA ALA A 53 -4.18 -12.63 1.91
C ALA A 53 -2.89 -11.85 2.14
N VAL A 54 -2.11 -11.71 1.07
CA VAL A 54 -1.07 -10.69 0.97
C VAL A 54 -1.74 -9.39 0.54
N HIS A 55 -1.63 -8.35 1.36
CA HIS A 55 -2.11 -7.02 1.01
C HIS A 55 -0.94 -6.15 0.60
N ILE A 56 -1.01 -5.59 -0.59
CA ILE A 56 -0.03 -4.64 -1.13
C ILE A 56 -0.79 -3.36 -1.45
N ILE A 57 -0.52 -2.29 -0.71
CA ILE A 57 -1.17 -1.00 -0.91
C ILE A 57 -0.12 -0.04 -1.46
N VAL A 58 -0.35 0.49 -2.65
CA VAL A 58 0.62 1.28 -3.40
C VAL A 58 -0.03 2.53 -3.98
N GLY A 59 0.77 3.56 -4.19
CA GLY A 59 0.37 4.72 -4.98
C GLY A 59 0.83 6.02 -4.34
N ASP A 60 0.22 7.12 -4.77
CA ASP A 60 0.55 8.46 -4.31
C ASP A 60 -0.37 8.86 -3.15
N PHE A 61 0.21 8.94 -1.96
CA PHE A 61 -0.49 9.31 -0.74
C PHE A 61 -0.35 10.80 -0.42
N ASN A 62 0.46 11.55 -1.18
CA ASN A 62 0.83 12.92 -0.87
C ASN A 62 1.23 13.08 0.61
N GLN A 63 0.44 13.84 1.38
CA GLN A 63 0.69 14.10 2.79
C GLN A 63 0.13 13.01 3.73
N ALA A 64 -0.72 12.10 3.23
CA ALA A 64 -1.37 11.09 4.05
C ALA A 64 -0.40 9.96 4.46
N ASP A 65 -0.42 9.57 5.74
CA ASP A 65 0.34 8.43 6.24
C ASP A 65 -0.61 7.31 6.67
N LEU A 66 -0.58 6.20 5.95
CA LEU A 66 -1.44 5.05 6.21
C LEU A 66 -1.05 4.34 7.50
N LYS A 67 0.21 4.46 7.93
CA LYS A 67 0.70 3.85 9.17
C LYS A 67 -0.01 4.40 10.41
N ALA A 68 -0.50 5.64 10.34
CA ALA A 68 -1.27 6.26 11.42
C ALA A 68 -2.57 5.49 11.74
N VAL A 69 -3.15 4.80 10.76
CA VAL A 69 -4.43 4.08 10.93
C VAL A 69 -4.25 2.57 10.81
N LEU A 70 -3.25 2.10 10.06
CA LEU A 70 -2.93 0.68 9.87
C LEU A 70 -1.54 0.35 10.40
N SER A 71 -1.41 0.28 11.73
CA SER A 71 -0.14 0.04 12.43
C SER A 71 0.53 -1.29 12.10
N LYS A 72 -0.26 -2.30 11.68
CA LYS A 72 0.22 -3.64 11.30
C LYS A 72 0.86 -3.68 9.92
N PHE A 73 0.74 -2.62 9.12
CA PHE A 73 1.33 -2.53 7.80
C PHE A 73 2.72 -1.91 7.85
N TYR A 74 3.63 -2.47 7.06
CA TYR A 74 5.00 -2.03 6.94
C TYR A 74 5.17 -1.19 5.69
N GLN A 75 5.63 0.06 5.85
CA GLN A 75 6.02 0.91 4.73
C GLN A 75 7.43 0.54 4.27
N HIS A 76 7.59 0.25 2.97
CA HIS A 76 8.87 -0.19 2.42
C HIS A 76 9.64 0.95 1.71
N VAL A 77 8.93 1.87 1.05
CA VAL A 77 9.54 3.00 0.34
C VAL A 77 10.06 4.04 1.33
N LYS A 78 11.39 4.21 1.34
CA LYS A 78 12.10 5.18 2.18
C LYS A 78 12.79 6.28 1.37
N CYS A 79 12.97 6.11 0.06
CA CYS A 79 13.56 7.10 -0.81
C CYS A 79 12.56 8.21 -1.18
N ALA A 80 13.05 9.42 -1.36
CA ALA A 80 12.26 10.50 -1.95
C ALA A 80 12.21 10.28 -3.48
N ILE A 81 11.02 10.30 -4.04
CA ILE A 81 10.79 10.02 -5.47
C ILE A 81 10.51 11.33 -6.24
N ARG A 82 10.06 12.39 -5.55
CA ARG A 82 9.84 13.72 -6.13
C ARG A 82 10.53 14.79 -5.30
N GLY A 83 11.75 15.17 -5.68
CA GLY A 83 12.58 16.08 -4.89
C GLY A 83 12.89 15.50 -3.52
N ALA A 84 12.64 16.27 -2.45
CA ALA A 84 12.80 15.81 -1.06
C ALA A 84 11.57 15.06 -0.50
N ASN A 85 10.46 15.00 -1.25
CA ASN A 85 9.18 14.50 -0.75
C ASN A 85 8.98 13.00 -1.01
N LYS A 86 8.39 12.32 -0.03
CA LYS A 86 7.97 10.90 -0.09
C LYS A 86 6.46 10.81 -0.33
N LEU A 87 6.06 11.13 -1.55
CA LEU A 87 4.65 11.13 -1.96
C LEU A 87 4.16 9.70 -2.22
N ASP A 88 4.95 8.94 -2.98
CA ASP A 88 4.66 7.54 -3.25
C ASP A 88 5.01 6.66 -2.05
N LYS A 89 4.06 5.81 -1.67
CA LYS A 89 4.24 4.88 -0.54
C LYS A 89 3.77 3.48 -0.94
N VAL A 90 4.45 2.50 -0.38
CA VAL A 90 4.12 1.07 -0.53
C VAL A 90 4.04 0.48 0.86
N TYR A 91 2.88 -0.08 1.18
CA TYR A 91 2.58 -0.74 2.44
C TYR A 91 2.24 -2.20 2.21
N THR A 92 2.75 -3.10 3.06
CA THR A 92 2.30 -4.49 3.07
C THR A 92 2.06 -5.01 4.48
N ASN A 93 1.22 -6.03 4.63
CA ASN A 93 1.02 -6.72 5.91
C ASN A 93 2.18 -7.68 6.28
N ILE A 94 3.11 -7.93 5.35
CA ILE A 94 4.27 -8.81 5.55
C ILE A 94 5.53 -7.98 5.75
N LYS A 95 6.18 -8.16 6.90
CA LYS A 95 7.46 -7.51 7.19
C LYS A 95 8.52 -7.98 6.18
N HIS A 96 9.23 -7.03 5.58
CA HIS A 96 10.22 -7.28 4.52
C HIS A 96 9.66 -8.00 3.27
N GLY A 97 8.34 -7.98 3.05
CA GLY A 97 7.73 -8.58 1.86
C GLY A 97 8.01 -7.82 0.55
N TYR A 98 8.63 -6.64 0.63
CA TYR A 98 9.00 -5.84 -0.53
C TYR A 98 10.40 -5.24 -0.33
N LYS A 99 11.26 -5.36 -1.34
CA LYS A 99 12.60 -4.75 -1.35
C LYS A 99 12.59 -3.59 -2.32
N VAL A 100 12.87 -2.39 -1.81
CA VAL A 100 13.03 -1.19 -2.63
C VAL A 100 14.46 -1.15 -3.15
N ILE A 101 14.62 -1.00 -4.46
CA ILE A 101 15.91 -0.81 -5.12
C ILE A 101 15.80 0.49 -5.91
N GLN A 102 16.68 1.45 -5.62
CA GLN A 102 16.78 2.65 -6.44
C GLN A 102 17.57 2.30 -7.71
N LEU A 103 16.96 2.57 -8.85
CA LEU A 103 17.61 2.44 -10.15
C LEU A 103 18.19 3.79 -10.57
N PRO A 104 19.19 3.80 -11.47
CA PRO A 104 19.69 5.04 -12.06
C PRO A 104 18.55 5.84 -12.69
N HIS A 105 18.72 7.17 -12.75
CA HIS A 105 17.81 8.03 -13.51
C HIS A 105 17.71 7.50 -14.94
N LEU A 106 16.49 7.40 -15.46
CA LEU A 106 16.29 7.22 -16.89
C LEU A 106 16.85 8.47 -17.56
N GLY A 107 17.90 8.29 -18.35
CA GLY A 107 18.68 9.36 -18.99
C GLY A 107 17.87 10.23 -19.93
#